data_AF-A0A7J4LL71-F1
#
_entry.id   AF-A0A7J4LL71-F1
#
_cell.length_a   1.000
_cell.length_b   1.000
_cell.length_c   1.000
_cell.angle_alpha   90.00
_cell.angle_beta   90.00
_cell.angle_gamma   90.00
#
_symmetry.space_group_name_H-M   'P 1'
#
loop_
_entity.id
_entity.type
_entity.pdbx_description
1 polymer ?
#
loop_
_entity_poly.entity_id
_entity_poly.type
_entity_poly.pdbx_seq_one_letter_code
_entity_poly.pdbx_strand_id
1 'polypeptide(L)' 'MNLEKLKYLFYSALLISVAAGFMVTSHPYFWWESLPAFYAVFGLTGSIIIAAASWIIGRYLVRRGEDYYD' A
#
# COMPACT_ATOMS: atom_id res chain seq x y z
N MET A 1 -20.73 -4.18 5.68
CA MET A 1 -19.44 -4.40 6.39
C MET A 1 -19.21 -3.21 7.29
N ASN A 2 -19.14 -3.42 8.61
CA ASN A 2 -19.02 -2.30 9.57
C ASN A 2 -17.62 -1.72 9.53
N LEU A 3 -17.50 -0.40 9.70
CA LEU A 3 -16.22 0.31 9.65
C LEU A 3 -15.21 -0.27 10.65
N GLU A 4 -15.69 -0.71 11.81
CA GLU A 4 -14.86 -1.37 12.82
C GLU A 4 -14.28 -2.69 12.32
N LYS A 5 -15.09 -3.52 11.63
CA LYS A 5 -14.62 -4.79 11.05
C LYS A 5 -13.57 -4.56 9.96
N LEU A 6 -13.73 -3.49 9.16
CA LEU A 6 -12.73 -3.11 8.15
C LEU A 6 -11.41 -2.68 8.79
N LYS A 7 -11.45 -1.91 9.88
CA LYS A 7 -10.25 -1.52 10.64
C LYS A 7 -9.52 -2.75 11.20
N TYR A 8 -10.25 -3.68 11.83
CA TYR A 8 -9.66 -4.93 12.32
C TYR A 8 -9.05 -5.77 11.21
N LEU A 9 -9.73 -5.89 10.06
CA LEU A 9 -9.19 -6.58 8.89
C LEU A 9 -7.88 -5.94 8.43
N PHE A 10 -7.84 -4.62 8.31
CA PHE A 10 -6.65 -3.88 7.89
C PHE A 10 -5.47 -4.04 8.86
N TYR A 11 -5.71 -3.89 10.17
CA TYR A 11 -4.67 -4.10 11.18
C TYR A 11 -4.19 -5.56 11.22
N SER A 12 -5.09 -6.52 11.01
CA SER A 12 -4.71 -7.93 10.96
C SER A 12 -3.83 -8.24 9.75
N ALA A 13 -4.16 -7.71 8.57
CA ALA A 13 -3.34 -7.83 7.37
C ALA A 13 -1.95 -7.17 7.56
N LEU A 14 -1.89 -6.03 8.25
CA LEU A 14 -0.63 -5.35 8.56
C LEU A 14 0.25 -6.19 9.50
N LEU A 15 -0.31 -6.78 10.55
CA LEU A 15 0.39 -7.69 11.45
C LEU A 15 0.92 -8.94 10.73
N ILE A 16 0.09 -9.55 9.86
CA ILE A 16 0.49 -10.72 9.06
C ILE A 16 1.63 -10.36 8.12
N SER A 17 1.58 -9.19 7.47
CA SER A 17 2.62 -8.74 6.55
C SER A 17 3.96 -8.50 7.27
N VAL A 18 3.93 -7.93 8.48
CA VAL A 18 5.12 -7.80 9.34
C VAL A 18 5.64 -9.18 9.75
N ALA A 19 4.78 -10.09 10.22
CA ALA A 19 5.17 -11.44 10.63
C ALA A 19 5.80 -12.24 9.48
N ALA A 20 5.26 -12.13 8.26
CA ALA A 20 5.80 -12.77 7.07
C ALA A 20 7.23 -12.28 6.75
N GLY A 21 7.54 -11.01 7.02
CA GLY A 21 8.88 -10.46 6.83
C GLY A 21 9.94 -11.04 7.77
N PHE A 22 9.56 -11.57 8.93
CA PHE A 22 10.46 -12.33 9.81
C PHE A 22 10.67 -13.77 9.33
N MET A 23 9.75 -14.33 8.53
CA MET A 23 9.84 -15.69 8.00
C MET A 23 10.68 -15.77 6.71
N VAL A 24 10.80 -14.66 5.98
CA VAL A 24 11.58 -14.59 4.75
C VAL A 24 13.03 -14.24 5.07
N THR A 25 13.86 -15.27 5.18
CA THR A 25 15.33 -15.11 5.19
C THR A 25 15.80 -14.86 3.75
N SER A 26 15.67 -13.63 3.26
CA SER A 26 16.34 -13.22 2.02
C SER A 26 17.84 -13.19 2.27
N HIS A 27 18.66 -13.70 1.33
CA HIS A 27 20.10 -13.44 1.31
C HIS A 27 20.29 -11.94 1.02
N PRO A 28 20.59 -11.09 2.02
CA PRO A 28 20.58 -9.66 1.81
C PRO A 28 21.83 -9.30 0.99
N TYR A 29 21.62 -8.78 -0.23
CA TYR A 29 22.72 -8.25 -1.04
C TYR A 29 23.17 -6.88 -0.47
N PHE A 30 22.23 -6.15 0.13
CA PHE A 30 22.48 -4.92 0.87
C PHE A 30 22.00 -5.02 2.34
N TRP A 31 22.79 -4.43 3.24
CA TRP A 31 22.54 -4.33 4.69
C TRP A 31 21.13 -3.87 5.10
N TRP A 32 20.49 -2.99 4.33
CA TRP A 32 19.13 -2.50 4.61
C TRP A 32 18.02 -3.51 4.28
N GLU A 33 18.29 -4.54 3.47
CA GLU A 33 17.32 -5.61 3.13
C GLU A 33 17.21 -6.64 4.26
N SER A 34 18.14 -6.62 5.22
CA SER A 34 18.11 -7.47 6.42
C SER A 34 17.04 -7.04 7.43
N LEU A 35 16.35 -5.91 7.20
CA LEU A 35 15.30 -5.45 8.11
C LEU A 35 14.04 -6.31 7.90
N PRO A 36 13.57 -7.03 8.94
CA PRO A 36 12.47 -8.00 8.84
C PRO A 36 11.09 -7.38 8.52
N ALA A 37 11.01 -6.07 8.31
CA ALA A 37 9.81 -5.36 7.90
C ALA A 37 9.98 -4.53 6.62
N PHE A 38 11.13 -4.58 5.96
CA PHE A 38 11.44 -3.72 4.81
C PHE A 38 10.40 -3.88 3.69
N TYR A 39 10.12 -5.12 3.28
CA TYR A 39 9.16 -5.40 2.21
C TYR A 39 7.72 -5.03 2.57
N ALA A 40 7.33 -5.20 3.84
CA ALA A 40 6.00 -4.80 4.31
C ALA A 40 5.83 -3.27 4.23
N VAL A 41 6.83 -2.52 4.72
CA VAL A 41 6.84 -1.05 4.64
C VAL A 41 6.89 -0.58 3.18
N PHE A 42 7.71 -1.21 2.35
CA PHE A 42 7.84 -0.87 0.94
C PHE A 42 6.52 -1.11 0.18
N GLY A 43 5.89 -2.27 0.38
CA GLY A 43 4.61 -2.60 -0.23
C GLY A 43 3.48 -1.65 0.20
N LEU A 44 3.40 -1.34 1.50
CA LEU A 44 2.44 -0.37 2.02
C LEU A 44 2.67 1.02 1.41
N THR A 45 3.92 1.50 1.44
CA THR A 45 4.29 2.81 0.89
C THR A 45 3.99 2.87 -0.60
N GLY A 46 4.36 1.85 -1.38
CA GLY A 46 4.05 1.75 -2.80
C GLY A 46 2.55 1.79 -3.08
N SER A 47 1.74 1.07 -2.30
CA SER A 47 0.28 1.08 -2.45
C SER A 47 -0.33 2.47 -2.17
N ILE A 48 0.16 3.18 -1.14
CA ILE A 48 -0.26 4.54 -0.82
C ILE A 48 0.12 5.50 -1.95
N ILE A 49 1.34 5.38 -2.48
CA ILE A 49 1.81 6.20 -3.61
C ILE A 49 0.92 5.97 -4.83
N ILE A 50 0.58 4.72 -5.16
CA ILE A 50 -0.29 4.40 -6.31
C ILE A 50 -1.71 4.96 -6.10
N ALA A 51 -2.26 4.81 -4.89
CA ALA A 51 -3.59 5.35 -4.57
C ALA A 51 -3.60 6.89 -4.65
N ALA A 52 -2.58 7.55 -4.12
CA ALA A 52 -2.42 9.00 -4.19
C ALA A 52 -2.23 9.48 -5.64
N ALA A 53 -1.37 8.81 -6.41
CA ALA A 53 -1.16 9.10 -7.82
C ALA A 53 -2.47 8.95 -8.61
N SER A 54 -3.21 7.86 -8.39
CA SER A 54 -4.52 7.63 -9.01
C SER A 54 -5.52 8.73 -8.64
N TRP A 55 -5.53 9.19 -7.39
CA TRP A 55 -6.39 10.28 -6.96
C TRP A 55 -6.01 11.62 -7.63
N ILE A 56 -4.71 11.93 -7.73
CA ILE A 56 -4.21 13.15 -8.39
C ILE A 56 -4.56 13.10 -9.88
N ILE A 57 -4.27 11.99 -10.56
CA ILE A 57 -4.57 11.79 -11.98
C ILE A 57 -6.08 11.88 -12.21
N GLY A 58 -6.90 11.19 -11.42
CA GLY A 58 -8.36 11.29 -11.51
C GLY A 58 -8.87 12.73 -11.30
N ARG A 59 -8.28 13.48 -10.36
CA ARG A 59 -8.69 14.86 -10.06
C ARG A 59 -8.27 15.87 -11.13
N TYR A 60 -7.07 15.73 -11.70
CA TYR A 60 -6.49 16.73 -12.60
C TYR A 60 -6.51 16.35 -14.07
N LEU A 61 -6.50 15.06 -14.40
CA LEU A 61 -6.46 14.57 -15.78
C LEU A 61 -7.85 14.13 -16.26
N VAL A 62 -8.58 13.35 -15.45
CA VAL A 62 -9.90 12.83 -15.86
C VAL A 62 -10.98 13.90 -15.82
N ARG A 63 -10.94 14.82 -14.85
CA ARG A 63 -11.94 15.91 -14.73
C ARG A 63 -11.79 17.06 -15.75
N ARG A 64 -10.87 17.00 -16.71
CA ARG A 64 -10.60 18.10 -17.65
C ARG A 64 -11.31 17.99 -19.01
N GLY A 65 -12.26 17.07 -19.19
CA GLY A 65 -12.94 16.93 -20.49
C GLY A 65 -14.38 16.39 -20.43
N GLU A 66 -15.07 16.46 -19.29
CA GLU A 66 -16.48 16.06 -19.23
C GLU A 66 -17.40 17.29 -19.17
N ASP A 67 -17.50 18.01 -20.29
CA ASP A 67 -18.83 18.35 -20.84
C ASP A 67 -19.47 17.05 -21.39
N TYR A 68 -19.58 16.00 -20.55
CA TYR A 68 -20.08 14.68 -20.98
C TYR A 68 -21.62 14.59 -20.91
N TYR A 69 -22.27 15.71 -20.59
CA TYR A 69 -23.71 15.88 -20.67
C TYR A 69 -24.10 17.18 -21.39
N ASP A 70 -23.15 17.82 -22.07
CA ASP A 70 -23.42 18.85 -23.08
C ASP A 70 -23.42 18.23 -24.49
#